data_AF-A0A090L8U9-F1
#
_entry.id   AF-A0A090L8U9-F1
#
_cell.length_a   1.000
_cell.length_b   1.000
_cell.length_c   1.000
_cell.angle_alpha   90.00
_cell.angle_beta   90.00
_cell.angle_gamma   90.00
#
_symmetry.space_group_name_H-M   'P 1'
#
loop_
_entity.id
_entity.type
_entity.pdbx_description
1 polymer ?
#
loop_
_entity_poly.entity_id
_entity_poly.type
_entity_poly.pdbx_seq_one_letter_code
_entity_poly.pdbx_strand_id
1 'polypeptide(L)'
;MAPVMRNMLHSNAKKALYYGLATAFASTVVCYFTYVKPRQTKYEEFFANYDPYKRMREICETGKGYLHTCPQELAKLYEEKGIPIGSKLEATVGESDVAFENVTAE
;
A
#
# COMPACT_ATOMS: atom_id res chain seq x y z
N MET A 1 -49.54 -0.81 -34.87
CA MET A 1 -48.75 0.44 -34.75
C MET A 1 -47.50 0.27 -35.60
N ALA A 2 -47.25 1.14 -36.58
CA ALA A 2 -46.11 0.98 -37.49
C ALA A 2 -44.78 1.28 -36.75
N PRO A 3 -43.70 0.50 -36.98
CA PRO A 3 -42.41 0.76 -36.36
C PRO A 3 -41.80 2.07 -36.89
N VAL A 4 -41.23 2.89 -35.99
CA VAL A 4 -40.54 4.13 -36.36
C VAL A 4 -39.16 3.80 -36.93
N MET A 5 -38.99 3.97 -38.25
CA MET A 5 -37.75 3.61 -38.96
C MET A 5 -36.75 4.78 -39.14
N ARG A 6 -37.10 6.00 -38.71
CA ARG A 6 -36.21 7.17 -38.84
C ARG A 6 -35.29 7.29 -37.62
N ASN A 7 -34.02 7.65 -37.84
CA ASN A 7 -32.99 7.87 -36.80
C ASN A 7 -32.54 6.64 -35.99
N MET A 8 -32.73 5.42 -36.51
CA MET A 8 -32.38 4.18 -35.79
C MET A 8 -30.90 4.10 -35.38
N LEU A 9 -29.98 4.56 -36.24
CA LEU A 9 -28.55 4.56 -35.92
C LEU A 9 -28.23 5.44 -34.71
N HIS A 10 -28.77 6.66 -34.68
CA HIS A 10 -28.53 7.61 -33.61
C HIS A 10 -29.16 7.16 -32.28
N SER A 11 -30.35 6.54 -32.32
CA SER A 11 -30.95 5.98 -31.11
C SER A 11 -30.17 4.78 -30.55
N ASN A 12 -29.65 3.92 -31.43
CA ASN A 12 -28.85 2.77 -30.99
C ASN A 12 -27.48 3.20 -30.47
N ALA A 13 -26.84 4.18 -31.10
CA ALA A 13 -25.58 4.75 -30.63
C ALA A 13 -25.71 5.38 -29.24
N LYS A 14 -26.78 6.15 -28.99
CA LYS A 14 -27.04 6.71 -27.65
C LYS A 14 -27.19 5.63 -26.58
N LYS A 15 -27.95 4.57 -26.87
CA LYS A 15 -28.09 3.43 -25.96
C LYS A 15 -26.75 2.77 -25.67
N ALA A 16 -25.94 2.52 -26.70
CA ALA A 16 -24.61 1.94 -26.54
C ALA A 16 -23.69 2.80 -25.66
N LEU A 17 -23.72 4.13 -25.81
CA LEU A 17 -22.96 5.04 -24.94
C LEU A 17 -23.39 4.95 -23.48
N TYR A 18 -24.70 4.92 -23.21
CA TYR A 18 -25.20 4.75 -21.85
C TYR A 18 -24.82 3.40 -21.25
N TYR A 19 -24.91 2.32 -22.02
CA TYR A 19 -24.49 1.00 -21.55
C TYR A 19 -22.98 0.94 -21.30
N GLY A 20 -22.15 1.51 -22.18
CA GLY A 20 -20.71 1.54 -22.00
C GLY A 20 -20.29 2.35 -20.77
N LEU A 21 -20.93 3.49 -20.52
CA LEU A 21 -20.65 4.29 -19.32
C LEU A 21 -21.11 3.56 -18.05
N ALA A 22 -22.27 2.92 -18.08
CA ALA A 22 -22.79 2.14 -16.95
C ALA A 22 -21.90 0.94 -16.63
N THR A 23 -21.44 0.19 -17.63
CA THR A 23 -20.55 -0.97 -17.42
C THR A 23 -19.17 -0.54 -16.94
N ALA A 24 -18.63 0.58 -17.45
CA ALA A 24 -17.38 1.15 -16.96
C ALA A 24 -17.48 1.60 -15.50
N PHE A 25 -18.58 2.25 -15.11
CA PHE A 25 -18.78 2.65 -13.73
C PHE A 25 -19.00 1.44 -12.81
N ALA A 26 -19.72 0.43 -13.28
CA ALA A 26 -19.91 -0.80 -12.52
C ALA A 26 -18.57 -1.53 -12.29
N SER A 27 -17.71 -1.62 -13.32
CA SER A 27 -16.43 -2.32 -13.19
C SER A 27 -15.47 -1.62 -12.23
N THR A 28 -15.43 -0.29 -12.22
CA THR A 28 -14.59 0.47 -11.27
C THR A 28 -15.06 0.32 -9.84
N VAL A 29 -16.38 0.38 -9.59
CA VAL A 29 -16.95 0.15 -8.26
C VAL A 29 -16.64 -1.25 -7.75
N VAL A 30 -16.80 -2.27 -8.60
CA VAL A 30 -16.47 -3.66 -8.24
C VAL A 30 -14.99 -3.81 -7.91
N CYS A 31 -14.08 -3.22 -8.70
CA CYS A 31 -12.65 -3.26 -8.43
C CYS A 31 -12.30 -2.57 -7.11
N TYR A 32 -12.93 -1.42 -6.83
CA TYR A 32 -12.70 -0.69 -5.58
C TYR A 32 -13.07 -1.52 -4.35
N PHE A 33 -14.25 -2.14 -4.34
CA PHE A 33 -14.72 -2.90 -3.18
C PHE A 33 -14.05 -4.27 -3.03
N THR A 34 -13.72 -4.94 -4.14
CA THR A 34 -13.14 -6.30 -4.09
C THR A 34 -11.63 -6.31 -3.95
N TYR A 35 -10.92 -5.28 -4.42
CA TYR A 35 -9.47 -5.25 -4.43
C TYR A 35 -8.89 -4.12 -3.57
N VAL A 36 -9.29 -2.87 -3.82
CA VAL A 36 -8.64 -1.70 -3.20
C VAL A 36 -8.95 -1.61 -1.70
N LYS A 37 -10.24 -1.61 -1.34
CA LYS A 37 -10.68 -1.50 0.05
C LYS A 37 -10.11 -2.61 0.96
N PRO A 38 -10.22 -3.91 0.63
CA PRO A 38 -9.71 -4.96 1.53
C PRO A 38 -8.20 -4.91 1.67
N ARG A 39 -7.46 -4.51 0.63
CA ARG A 39 -6.01 -4.30 0.71
C ARG A 39 -5.68 -3.21 1.74
N GLN A 40 -6.32 -2.05 1.62
CA GLN A 40 -6.10 -0.93 2.54
C GLN A 40 -6.40 -1.31 3.98
N THR A 41 -7.56 -1.93 4.25
CA THR A 41 -7.93 -2.34 5.61
C THR A 41 -6.96 -3.36 6.19
N LYS A 42 -6.41 -4.27 5.37
CA LYS A 42 -5.41 -5.25 5.84
C LYS A 42 -4.08 -4.61 6.22
N TYR A 43 -3.65 -3.59 5.49
CA TYR A 43 -2.47 -2.81 5.88
C TYR A 43 -2.72 -1.99 7.14
N GLU A 44 -3.88 -1.33 7.25
CA GLU A 44 -4.28 -0.59 8.46
C GLU A 44 -4.32 -1.51 9.69
N GLU A 45 -4.96 -2.67 9.58
CA GLU A 45 -5.00 -3.70 10.64
C GLU A 45 -3.59 -4.18 11.03
N PHE A 46 -2.72 -4.41 10.04
CA PHE A 46 -1.33 -4.82 10.29
C PHE A 46 -0.58 -3.74 11.06
N PHE A 47 -0.59 -2.50 10.59
CA PHE A 47 0.18 -1.42 11.19
C PHE A 47 -0.40 -0.89 12.50
N ALA A 48 -1.70 -1.06 12.77
CA ALA A 48 -2.31 -0.64 14.02
C ALA A 48 -1.68 -1.30 15.26
N ASN A 49 -1.19 -2.54 15.12
CA ASN A 49 -0.58 -3.31 16.21
C ASN A 49 0.84 -3.79 15.88
N TYR A 50 1.47 -3.26 14.83
CA TYR A 50 2.79 -3.72 14.41
C TYR A 50 3.88 -3.16 15.31
N ASP A 51 4.53 -4.03 16.09
CA ASP A 51 5.77 -3.72 16.81
C ASP A 51 6.98 -4.21 15.97
N PRO A 52 7.74 -3.29 15.34
CA PRO A 52 8.88 -3.66 14.51
C PRO A 52 9.99 -4.34 15.32
N TYR A 53 10.17 -4.00 16.60
CA TYR A 53 11.23 -4.56 17.42
C TYR A 53 10.92 -5.99 17.84
N LYS A 54 9.65 -6.29 18.16
CA LYS A 54 9.21 -7.66 18.44
C LYS A 54 9.36 -8.53 17.20
N ARG A 55 8.96 -8.03 16.02
CA ARG A 55 9.06 -8.81 14.79
C ARG A 55 10.52 -9.11 14.39
N MET A 56 11.43 -8.16 14.60
CA MET A 56 12.86 -8.37 14.36
C MET A 56 13.46 -9.44 15.29
N ARG A 57 13.03 -9.51 16.55
CA ARG A 57 13.43 -10.58 17.47
C ARG A 57 12.95 -11.94 16.97
N GLU A 58 11.67 -12.05 16.62
CA GLU A 58 11.07 -13.29 16.08
C GLU A 58 11.82 -13.79 14.84
N ILE A 59 12.17 -12.91 13.89
CA ILE A 59 12.90 -13.28 12.66
C ILE A 59 14.29 -13.82 13.00
N CYS A 60 14.97 -13.23 13.97
CA CYS A 60 16.30 -13.65 14.36
C CYS A 60 16.35 -14.90 15.24
N GLU A 61 15.26 -15.21 15.94
CA GLU A 61 15.07 -16.48 16.65
C GLU A 61 14.70 -17.62 15.70
N THR A 62 13.91 -17.35 14.66
CA THR A 62 13.41 -18.38 13.72
C THR A 62 14.35 -18.70 12.55
N GLY A 63 15.35 -17.85 12.25
CA GLY A 63 16.37 -18.20 11.28
C GLY A 63 17.53 -17.21 11.21
N LYS A 64 18.70 -17.63 11.70
CA LYS A 64 19.98 -16.87 11.64
C LYS A 64 20.48 -16.54 10.21
N GLY A 65 19.75 -16.95 9.17
CA GLY A 65 20.08 -16.68 7.76
C GLY A 65 19.14 -15.70 7.06
N TYR A 66 18.07 -15.23 7.70
CA TYR A 66 17.14 -14.28 7.07
C TYR A 66 17.66 -12.83 7.14
N LEU A 67 18.42 -12.52 8.18
CA LEU A 67 19.07 -11.23 8.39
C LEU A 67 20.58 -11.45 8.48
N HIS A 68 21.35 -10.71 7.68
CA HIS A 68 22.82 -10.72 7.78
C HIS A 68 23.32 -10.14 9.10
N THR A 69 22.52 -9.27 9.74
CA THR A 69 22.77 -8.68 11.04
C THR A 69 21.54 -8.88 11.94
N CYS A 70 21.62 -9.83 12.86
CA CYS A 70 20.59 -10.04 13.88
C CYS A 70 20.84 -9.15 15.11
N PRO A 71 19.79 -8.76 15.87
CA PRO A 71 19.88 -7.77 16.94
C PRO A 71 20.73 -8.20 18.14
N GLN A 72 21.31 -9.40 18.14
CA GLN A 72 22.39 -9.80 19.05
C GLN A 72 23.68 -8.99 18.76
N GLU A 73 23.94 -8.66 17.50
CA GLU A 73 25.02 -7.76 17.06
C GLU A 73 24.61 -6.29 17.20
N LEU A 74 23.34 -5.97 16.89
CA LEU A 74 22.82 -4.61 17.03
C LEU A 74 22.74 -4.18 18.50
N ALA A 75 22.31 -5.05 19.42
CA ALA A 75 22.29 -4.77 20.86
C ALA A 75 23.71 -4.53 21.40
N LYS A 76 24.71 -5.31 20.98
CA LYS A 76 26.13 -5.03 21.27
C LYS A 76 26.56 -3.66 20.72
N LEU A 77 26.19 -3.30 19.48
CA LEU A 77 26.48 -1.98 18.90
C LEU A 77 25.76 -0.82 19.62
N TYR A 78 24.55 -1.05 20.17
CA TYR A 78 23.81 -0.07 20.97
C TYR A 78 24.38 0.06 22.39
N GLU A 79 24.86 -1.04 22.98
CA GLU A 79 25.63 -1.05 24.24
C GLU A 79 26.97 -0.33 24.07
N GLU A 80 27.67 -0.54 22.95
CA GLU A 80 28.91 0.18 22.58
C GLU A 80 28.67 1.68 22.34
N LYS A 81 27.48 2.07 21.89
CA LYS A 81 27.08 3.47 21.62
C LYS A 81 26.31 4.14 22.76
N GLY A 82 25.98 3.40 23.83
CA GLY A 82 25.36 3.93 25.05
C GLY A 82 23.93 4.47 24.93
N ILE A 83 23.13 4.04 23.95
CA ILE A 83 21.76 4.56 23.73
C ILE A 83 20.71 3.57 24.27
N PRO A 84 19.85 3.97 25.23
CA PRO A 84 18.87 3.05 25.82
C PRO A 84 17.72 2.73 24.87
N ILE A 85 17.46 1.43 24.71
CA ILE A 85 16.40 0.85 23.88
C ILE A 85 15.05 1.24 24.49
N GLY A 86 14.26 2.03 23.75
CA GLY A 86 12.96 2.53 24.19
C GLY A 86 12.91 4.03 24.47
N SER A 87 14.04 4.75 24.41
CA SER A 87 14.00 6.20 24.35
C SER A 87 13.51 6.64 22.97
N LYS A 88 12.40 7.38 22.94
CA LYS A 88 11.96 8.13 21.76
C LYS A 88 12.94 9.30 21.60
N LEU A 89 14.16 9.02 21.14
CA LEU A 89 15.07 10.05 20.70
C LEU A 89 14.47 10.62 19.42
N GLU A 90 13.94 11.83 19.52
CA GLU A 90 13.86 12.74 18.39
C GLU A 90 15.28 12.87 17.83
N ALA A 91 15.64 11.97 16.92
CA ALA A 91 16.88 12.05 16.19
C ALA A 91 16.69 13.11 15.12
N THR A 92 16.86 14.37 15.53
CA THR A 92 17.49 15.38 14.68
C THR A 92 18.90 14.89 14.35
N VAL A 93 19.02 13.97 13.40
CA VAL A 93 20.27 13.71 12.69
C VAL A 93 19.98 14.08 11.25
N GLY A 94 20.62 15.17 10.84
CA GLY A 94 20.39 15.84 9.58
C GLY A 94 20.48 14.90 8.39
N GLU A 95 19.57 15.14 7.45
CA GLU A 95 19.96 15.60 6.12
C GLU A 95 21.38 15.23 5.69
N SER A 96 21.51 14.04 5.10
CA SER A 96 22.26 13.88 3.85
C SER A 96 21.97 12.50 3.24
N ASP A 97 21.36 12.54 2.06
CA ASP A 97 21.49 11.57 0.97
C ASP A 97 20.63 10.30 0.97
N VAL A 98 19.30 10.47 0.83
CA VAL A 98 18.56 9.66 -0.14
C VAL A 98 17.60 10.57 -0.88
N ALA A 99 18.04 11.04 -2.05
CA ALA A 99 17.18 11.72 -3.00
C ALA A 99 16.00 10.80 -3.36
N PHE A 100 14.81 11.17 -2.88
CA PHE A 100 13.55 10.66 -3.40
C PHE A 100 13.32 11.35 -4.74
N GLU A 101 13.86 10.75 -5.81
CA GLU A 101 13.54 11.18 -7.16
C GLU A 101 12.04 10.95 -7.39
N ASN A 102 11.34 12.04 -7.71
CA ASN A 102 9.92 12.08 -8.01
C ASN A 102 9.58 11.10 -9.13
N VAL A 103 8.86 10.01 -8.84
CA VAL A 103 8.09 9.30 -9.87
C VAL A 103 6.74 10.00 -9.96
N THR A 104 6.69 11.00 -10.82
CA THR A 104 5.46 11.62 -11.31
C THR A 104 4.57 10.56 -11.96
N ALA A 105 3.31 10.56 -11.53
CA ALA A 105 2.23 9.93 -12.25
C ALA A 105 2.00 10.67 -13.58
N GLU A 106 2.12 9.94 -14.69
CA GLU A 106 1.35 10.14 -15.93
C GLU A 106 0.63 8.83 -16.26
#